data_AF-A0A3A0USK4-F1
#
_entry.id   AF-A0A3A0USK4-F1
#
_cell.length_a   1.000
_cell.length_b   1.000
_cell.length_c   1.000
_cell.angle_alpha   90.00
_cell.angle_beta   90.00
_cell.angle_gamma   90.00
#
_symmetry.space_group_name_H-M   'P 1'
#
loop_
_entity.id
_entity.type
_entity.pdbx_description
1 polymer ?
#
loop_
_entity_poly.entity_id
_entity_poly.type
_entity_poly.pdbx_seq_one_letter_code
_entity_poly.pdbx_strand_id
1 'polypeptide(L)'
;GHTIIGMVLDEAEVVHKVTIVPRGQAGGYAMMLPKQDRFLMTEPELLDKICGLLGGRVSEDINFNEVSTGASNDFERATQIARQMVTEYGMSKKLGPIQFSSSSNGQVFLGKDMQGDPEYSGQIAYEIDKEVQRIIKEQYERCKDILLEHKSQLLLIAESLLTEETLVAEQIQSLF
;
A
#
# COMPACT_ATOMS: atom_id res chain seq x y z
N GLY A 1 -11.02 6.79 1.05
CA GLY A 1 -9.59 6.50 0.76
C GLY A 1 -9.41 5.26 -0.09
N HIS A 2 -9.06 4.15 0.54
CA HIS A 2 -8.77 2.84 -0.10
C HIS A 2 -9.66 2.50 -1.30
N THR A 3 -10.99 2.57 -1.12
CA THR A 3 -11.99 2.29 -2.15
C THR A 3 -11.80 3.11 -3.42
N ILE A 4 -11.65 4.43 -3.31
CA ILE A 4 -11.52 5.31 -4.47
C ILE A 4 -10.24 4.97 -5.24
N ILE A 5 -9.12 4.79 -4.52
CA ILE A 5 -7.86 4.42 -5.16
C ILE A 5 -7.98 3.07 -5.88
N GLY A 6 -8.59 2.06 -5.25
CA GLY A 6 -8.81 0.75 -5.89
C GLY A 6 -9.82 0.76 -7.04
N MET A 7 -10.69 1.77 -7.13
CA MET A 7 -11.59 1.97 -8.26
C MET A 7 -10.90 2.67 -9.45
N VAL A 8 -9.93 3.56 -9.17
CA VAL A 8 -9.17 4.29 -10.19
C VAL A 8 -8.00 3.46 -10.73
N LEU A 9 -7.27 2.77 -9.84
CA LEU A 9 -6.10 1.98 -10.17
C LEU A 9 -6.55 0.56 -10.56
N ASP A 10 -6.78 0.36 -11.85
CA ASP A 10 -7.40 -0.85 -12.41
C ASP A 10 -6.42 -2.04 -12.56
N GLU A 11 -5.17 -1.93 -12.13
CA GLU A 11 -4.13 -2.88 -12.55
C GLU A 11 -4.13 -4.19 -11.74
N ALA A 12 -4.23 -4.15 -10.41
CA ALA A 12 -3.91 -5.32 -9.57
C ALA A 12 -5.11 -5.91 -8.80
N GLU A 13 -5.99 -5.07 -8.26
CA GLU A 13 -7.02 -5.51 -7.30
C GLU A 13 -8.37 -4.83 -7.58
N VAL A 14 -9.46 -5.56 -7.39
CA VAL A 14 -10.84 -5.07 -7.56
C VAL A 14 -11.48 -4.90 -6.20
N VAL A 15 -12.15 -3.77 -5.98
CA VAL A 15 -12.91 -3.55 -4.75
C VAL A 15 -14.15 -4.45 -4.74
N HIS A 16 -14.22 -5.34 -3.76
CA HIS A 16 -15.34 -6.27 -3.63
C HIS A 16 -16.35 -5.84 -2.58
N LYS A 17 -15.87 -5.32 -1.45
CA LYS A 17 -16.70 -4.88 -0.33
C LYS A 17 -15.99 -3.85 0.51
N VAL A 18 -16.72 -2.86 1.02
CA VAL A 18 -16.20 -1.86 1.96
C VAL A 18 -17.16 -1.79 3.14
N THR A 19 -16.63 -1.76 4.36
CA THR A 19 -17.46 -1.67 5.57
C THR A 19 -16.81 -0.80 6.63
N ILE A 20 -17.63 -0.05 7.35
CA ILE A 20 -17.24 0.71 8.55
C ILE A 20 -17.59 -0.05 9.84
N VAL A 21 -18.09 -1.28 9.73
CA VAL A 21 -18.36 -2.13 10.88
C VAL A 21 -17.03 -2.68 11.41
N PRO A 22 -16.69 -2.44 12.69
CA PRO A 22 -15.41 -2.86 13.24
C PRO A 22 -15.31 -4.38 13.28
N ARG A 23 -14.13 -4.91 12.95
CA ARG A 23 -13.80 -6.34 13.09
C ARG A 23 -12.37 -6.50 13.60
N GLY A 24 -12.24 -7.15 14.75
CA GLY A 24 -10.94 -7.34 15.40
C GLY A 24 -10.35 -5.99 15.80
N GLN A 25 -9.11 -5.71 15.36
CA GLN A 25 -8.42 -4.45 15.64
C GLN A 25 -8.69 -3.35 14.60
N ALA A 26 -9.45 -3.63 13.54
CA ALA A 26 -9.77 -2.66 12.49
C ALA A 26 -11.12 -1.97 12.76
N GLY A 27 -11.16 -0.65 12.67
CA GLY A 27 -12.38 0.17 12.77
C GLY A 27 -13.30 0.09 11.54
N GLY A 28 -12.86 -0.61 10.49
CA GLY A 28 -13.51 -0.81 9.21
C GLY A 28 -12.49 -1.40 8.24
N TYR A 29 -12.93 -1.93 7.10
CA TYR A 29 -12.00 -2.48 6.12
C TYR A 29 -12.56 -2.43 4.68
N ALA A 30 -11.65 -2.29 3.72
CA ALA A 30 -11.92 -2.50 2.31
C ALA A 30 -11.36 -3.87 1.92
N MET A 31 -12.23 -4.73 1.39
CA MET A 31 -11.86 -6.03 0.82
C MET A 31 -11.60 -5.83 -0.66
N MET A 32 -10.32 -5.91 -1.03
CA MET A 32 -9.85 -5.93 -2.40
C MET A 32 -9.46 -7.36 -2.77
N LEU A 33 -9.87 -7.82 -3.95
CA LEU A 33 -9.54 -9.14 -4.46
C LEU A 33 -8.67 -9.01 -5.71
N PRO A 34 -7.61 -9.82 -5.87
CA PRO A 34 -6.79 -9.78 -7.07
C PRO A 34 -7.61 -10.17 -8.30
N LYS A 35 -7.39 -9.50 -9.44
CA LYS A 35 -8.07 -9.82 -10.70
C LYS A 35 -7.75 -11.23 -11.22
N GLN A 36 -6.53 -11.68 -10.99
CA GLN A 36 -6.00 -12.97 -11.41
C GLN A 36 -5.02 -13.48 -10.36
N ASP A 37 -4.94 -14.80 -10.18
CA ASP A 37 -3.85 -15.41 -9.40
C ASP A 37 -2.52 -15.15 -10.12
N ARG A 38 -1.82 -14.11 -9.68
CA ARG A 38 -0.53 -13.70 -10.23
C ARG A 38 0.57 -13.93 -9.21
N PHE A 39 1.50 -14.80 -9.58
CA PHE A 39 2.74 -15.02 -8.82
C PHE A 39 3.81 -13.97 -9.12
N LEU A 40 3.65 -13.19 -10.20
CA LEU A 40 4.60 -12.17 -10.65
C LEU A 40 3.88 -10.82 -10.71
N MET A 41 4.48 -9.81 -10.09
CA MET A 41 4.01 -8.42 -10.12
C MET A 41 5.03 -7.52 -10.81
N THR A 42 4.53 -6.60 -11.62
CA THR A 42 5.30 -5.56 -12.29
C THR A 42 5.51 -4.36 -11.38
N GLU A 43 6.49 -3.50 -11.71
CA GLU A 43 6.75 -2.27 -10.95
C GLU A 43 5.49 -1.37 -10.84
N PRO A 44 4.72 -1.09 -11.91
CA PRO A 44 3.48 -0.30 -11.79
C PRO A 44 2.45 -0.92 -10.85
N GLU A 45 2.25 -2.24 -10.89
CA GLU A 45 1.30 -2.92 -10.00
C GLU A 45 1.71 -2.80 -8.52
N LEU A 46 3.01 -2.88 -8.22
CA LEU A 46 3.51 -2.68 -6.86
C LEU A 46 3.36 -1.22 -6.39
N LEU A 47 3.63 -0.26 -7.28
CA LEU A 47 3.40 1.16 -7.00
C LEU A 47 1.91 1.45 -6.75
N ASP A 48 1.02 0.87 -7.55
CA ASP A 48 -0.43 1.00 -7.38
C ASP A 48 -0.90 0.38 -6.05
N LYS A 49 -0.32 -0.76 -5.66
CA LYS A 49 -0.60 -1.37 -4.35
C LYS A 49 -0.16 -0.49 -3.19
N ILE A 50 1.03 0.11 -3.28
CA ILE A 50 1.51 1.10 -2.30
C ILE A 50 0.55 2.29 -2.25
N CYS A 51 0.14 2.83 -3.40
CA CYS A 51 -0.81 3.93 -3.49
C CYS A 51 -2.16 3.58 -2.85
N GLY A 52 -2.66 2.36 -3.09
CA GLY A 52 -3.88 1.82 -2.48
C GLY A 52 -3.83 1.82 -0.96
N LEU A 53 -2.75 1.28 -0.39
CA LEU A 53 -2.51 1.24 1.07
C LEU A 53 -2.44 2.64 1.69
N LEU A 54 -1.83 3.61 1.00
CA LEU A 54 -1.75 4.99 1.50
C LEU A 54 -3.10 5.72 1.45
N GLY A 55 -4.08 5.20 0.72
CA GLY A 55 -5.39 5.79 0.50
C GLY A 55 -6.17 6.10 1.77
N GLY A 56 -6.03 5.29 2.83
CA GLY A 56 -6.64 5.57 4.13
C GLY A 56 -6.12 6.87 4.74
N ARG A 57 -4.81 6.94 4.97
CA ARG A 57 -4.15 8.11 5.57
C ARG A 57 -4.38 9.39 4.76
N VAL A 58 -4.18 9.34 3.44
CA VAL A 58 -4.29 10.54 2.60
C VAL A 58 -5.73 11.08 2.60
N SER A 59 -6.71 10.19 2.66
CA SER A 59 -8.12 10.57 2.79
C SER A 59 -8.44 11.25 4.13
N GLU A 60 -7.76 10.88 5.23
CA GLU A 60 -7.90 11.57 6.51
C GLU A 60 -7.28 12.97 6.43
N ASP A 61 -6.07 13.06 5.91
CA ASP A 61 -5.31 14.30 5.77
C ASP A 61 -6.08 15.36 4.96
N ILE A 62 -6.67 14.97 3.82
CA ILE A 62 -7.45 15.88 2.97
C ILE A 62 -8.73 16.41 3.64
N ASN A 63 -9.42 15.58 4.43
CA ASN A 63 -10.78 15.90 4.90
C ASN A 63 -10.83 16.40 6.34
N PHE A 64 -9.93 15.92 7.21
CA PHE A 64 -9.94 16.23 8.63
C PHE A 64 -8.76 17.09 9.07
N ASN A 65 -7.73 17.29 8.23
CA ASN A 65 -6.46 17.94 8.59
C ASN A 65 -5.84 17.38 9.89
N GLU A 66 -6.23 16.17 10.28
CA GLU A 66 -5.80 15.45 11.46
C GLU A 66 -5.57 14.00 11.07
N VAL A 67 -4.51 13.40 11.63
CA VAL A 67 -4.05 12.06 11.28
C VAL A 67 -4.30 11.10 12.44
N SER A 68 -4.94 9.96 12.16
CA SER A 68 -5.22 8.93 13.18
C SER A 68 -4.08 7.90 13.32
N THR A 69 -4.17 7.00 14.29
CA THR A 69 -3.28 5.82 14.38
C THR A 69 -3.77 4.64 13.52
N GLY A 70 -4.94 4.74 12.87
CA GLY A 70 -5.58 3.65 12.15
C GLY A 70 -4.83 3.16 10.91
N ALA A 71 -4.02 4.02 10.30
CA ALA A 71 -3.24 3.69 9.09
C ALA A 71 -1.90 2.99 9.37
N SER A 72 -1.60 2.61 10.61
CA SER A 72 -0.29 2.04 10.98
C SER A 72 0.06 0.76 10.20
N ASN A 73 -0.89 -0.17 10.09
CA ASN A 73 -0.70 -1.41 9.34
C ASN A 73 -0.52 -1.15 7.83
N ASP A 74 -1.18 -0.13 7.29
CA ASP A 74 -1.07 0.21 5.87
C ASP A 74 0.33 0.77 5.53
N PHE A 75 0.87 1.62 6.41
CA PHE A 75 2.25 2.12 6.31
C PHE A 75 3.30 1.02 6.42
N GLU A 76 3.12 0.09 7.35
CA GLU A 76 4.01 -1.05 7.52
C GLU A 76 4.11 -1.87 6.22
N ARG A 77 2.94 -2.23 5.66
CA ARG A 77 2.86 -2.98 4.40
C ARG A 77 3.42 -2.20 3.22
N ALA A 78 3.07 -0.92 3.09
CA ALA A 78 3.56 -0.07 2.01
C ALA A 78 5.10 0.05 2.06
N THR A 79 5.65 0.26 3.25
CA THR A 79 7.10 0.35 3.47
C THR A 79 7.81 -0.97 3.17
N GLN A 80 7.19 -2.10 3.56
CA GLN A 80 7.73 -3.42 3.25
C GLN A 80 7.80 -3.66 1.73
N ILE A 81 6.72 -3.38 1.00
CA ILE A 81 6.70 -3.52 -0.46
C ILE A 81 7.76 -2.63 -1.10
N ALA A 82 7.82 -1.35 -0.71
CA ALA A 82 8.81 -0.40 -1.23
C ALA A 82 10.25 -0.88 -0.95
N ARG A 83 10.51 -1.44 0.23
CA ARG A 83 11.81 -2.03 0.56
C ARG A 83 12.12 -3.23 -0.34
N GLN A 84 11.19 -4.17 -0.52
CA GLN A 84 11.38 -5.32 -1.41
C GLN A 84 11.61 -4.92 -2.86
N MET A 85 10.90 -3.91 -3.36
CA MET A 85 11.14 -3.34 -4.70
C MET A 85 12.60 -2.91 -4.86
N VAL A 86 13.18 -2.28 -3.84
CA VAL A 86 14.55 -1.77 -3.87
C VAL A 86 15.58 -2.88 -3.61
N THR A 87 15.33 -3.77 -2.65
CA THR A 87 16.35 -4.72 -2.16
C THR A 87 16.26 -6.11 -2.76
N GLU A 88 15.08 -6.56 -3.17
CA GLU A 88 14.85 -7.93 -3.67
C GLU A 88 14.63 -7.95 -5.18
N TYR A 89 13.84 -7.00 -5.70
CA TYR A 89 13.43 -7.00 -7.11
C TYR A 89 14.30 -6.13 -8.02
N GLY A 90 15.22 -5.34 -7.46
CA GLY A 90 16.10 -4.48 -8.25
C GLY A 90 15.35 -3.39 -9.03
N MET A 91 14.19 -2.94 -8.54
CA MET A 91 13.34 -1.93 -9.17
C MET A 91 13.75 -0.49 -8.82
N SER A 92 14.98 -0.27 -8.33
CA SER A 92 15.52 1.08 -8.16
C SER A 92 16.42 1.44 -9.35
N LYS A 93 16.10 2.54 -10.02
CA LYS A 93 16.95 3.12 -11.08
C LYS A 93 18.33 3.54 -10.56
N LYS A 94 18.43 3.91 -9.27
CA LYS A 94 19.65 4.42 -8.65
C LYS A 94 20.61 3.30 -8.23
N LEU A 95 20.07 2.26 -7.61
CA LEU A 95 20.85 1.11 -7.14
C LEU A 95 21.04 0.04 -8.23
N GLY A 96 20.21 0.09 -9.28
CA GLY A 96 20.25 -0.84 -10.40
C GLY A 96 19.61 -2.19 -10.07
N PRO A 97 19.67 -3.15 -11.01
CA PRO A 97 19.05 -4.46 -10.89
C PRO A 97 19.92 -5.41 -10.04
N ILE A 98 20.20 -5.02 -8.80
CA ILE A 98 20.99 -5.78 -7.84
C ILE A 98 20.08 -6.20 -6.69
N GLN A 99 20.17 -7.47 -6.31
CA GLN A 99 19.54 -7.99 -5.11
C GLN A 99 20.48 -7.79 -3.91
N PHE A 100 20.01 -7.04 -2.92
CA PHE A 100 20.72 -6.75 -1.67
C PHE A 100 20.32 -7.67 -0.52
N SER A 101 19.34 -8.56 -0.73
CA SER A 101 18.86 -9.44 0.33
C SER A 101 19.90 -10.52 0.68
N SER A 102 20.31 -10.59 1.94
CA SER A 102 20.72 -11.85 2.53
C SER A 102 19.50 -12.76 2.59
N SER A 103 19.44 -13.78 1.73
CA SER A 103 18.45 -14.83 1.90
C SER A 103 18.78 -15.65 3.15
N SER A 104 18.30 -15.20 4.31
CA SER A 104 18.07 -16.04 5.49
C SER A 104 16.80 -16.90 5.33
N ASN A 105 16.50 -17.34 4.10
CA ASN A 105 15.36 -18.19 3.75
C ASN A 105 15.79 -19.49 3.04
N GLY A 106 16.99 -20.00 3.33
CA GLY A 106 17.44 -21.30 2.84
C GLY A 106 18.40 -21.98 3.82
N GLN A 107 17.87 -22.91 4.63
CA GLN A 107 18.57 -23.75 5.62
C GLN A 107 18.99 -23.06 6.93
N VAL A 108 18.00 -22.93 7.83
CA VAL A 108 18.25 -22.98 9.29
C VAL A 108 18.61 -24.43 9.65
N PHE A 109 19.88 -24.81 9.47
CA PHE A 109 20.43 -26.06 10.03
C PHE A 109 21.57 -25.70 10.99
N LEU A 110 21.30 -25.91 12.28
CA LEU A 110 22.16 -25.76 13.45
C LEU A 110 22.67 -24.35 13.79
N GLY A 111 22.01 -23.76 14.78
CA GLY A 111 22.68 -23.14 15.93
C GLY A 111 23.78 -22.14 15.62
N LYS A 112 23.38 -20.94 15.19
CA LYS A 112 24.18 -19.73 15.37
C LYS A 112 23.31 -18.48 15.30
N ASP A 113 23.63 -17.54 16.18
CA ASP A 113 22.87 -16.35 16.52
C ASP A 113 22.42 -15.53 15.30
N MET A 114 21.13 -15.21 15.29
CA MET A 114 20.42 -14.44 14.25
C MET A 114 20.73 -12.94 14.31
N GLN A 115 21.89 -12.53 13.80
CA GLN A 115 22.11 -11.14 13.38
C GLN A 115 23.23 -11.11 12.34
N GLY A 116 22.88 -11.48 11.10
CA GLY A 116 23.73 -11.16 9.97
C GLY A 116 23.62 -9.65 9.74
N ASP A 117 24.72 -8.92 9.95
CA ASP A 117 24.83 -7.55 9.47
C ASP A 117 24.46 -7.50 7.98
N PRO A 118 23.86 -6.41 7.49
CA PRO A 118 23.58 -6.27 6.07
C PRO A 118 24.86 -6.50 5.25
N GLU A 119 24.80 -7.34 4.22
CA GLU A 119 25.93 -7.63 3.31
C GLU A 119 26.32 -6.43 2.41
N TYR A 120 25.86 -5.23 2.74
CA TYR A 120 26.09 -4.01 2.00
C TYR A 120 26.56 -2.88 2.90
N SER A 121 27.34 -1.95 2.33
CA SER A 121 27.93 -0.85 3.10
C SER A 121 26.88 0.09 3.68
N GLY A 122 27.22 0.82 4.74
CA GLY A 122 26.33 1.86 5.31
C GLY A 122 25.91 2.92 4.29
N GLN A 123 26.73 3.17 3.26
CA GLN A 123 26.36 4.05 2.15
C GLN A 123 25.23 3.45 1.31
N ILE A 124 25.28 2.15 1.01
CA ILE A 124 24.19 1.46 0.30
C ILE A 124 22.93 1.41 1.16
N ALA A 125 23.06 1.15 2.47
CA ALA A 125 21.93 1.18 3.40
C ALA A 125 21.20 2.53 3.38
N TYR A 126 21.96 3.62 3.45
CA TYR A 126 21.44 4.98 3.36
C TYR A 126 20.74 5.25 2.01
N GLU A 127 21.29 4.72 0.91
CA GLU A 127 20.67 4.87 -0.40
C GLU A 127 19.39 4.05 -0.57
N ILE A 128 19.32 2.86 0.04
CA ILE A 128 18.09 2.06 0.11
C ILE A 128 17.00 2.85 0.85
N ASP A 129 17.31 3.38 2.03
CA ASP A 129 16.33 4.13 2.83
C ASP A 129 15.83 5.39 2.10
N LYS A 130 16.72 6.08 1.37
CA LYS A 130 16.35 7.21 0.51
C LYS A 130 15.42 6.80 -0.61
N GLU A 131 15.67 5.69 -1.28
CA GLU A 131 14.82 5.20 -2.37
C GLU A 131 13.46 4.75 -1.85
N VAL A 132 13.41 4.07 -0.70
CA VAL A 132 12.14 3.71 -0.05
C VAL A 132 11.34 4.96 0.31
N GLN A 133 11.98 5.96 0.92
CA GLN A 133 11.32 7.22 1.26
C GLN A 133 10.80 7.95 0.01
N ARG A 134 11.58 7.94 -1.08
CA ARG A 134 11.18 8.53 -2.37
C ARG A 134 9.92 7.86 -2.91
N ILE A 135 9.90 6.52 -2.98
CA ILE A 135 8.75 5.74 -3.47
C ILE A 135 7.50 6.06 -2.65
N ILE A 136 7.58 5.99 -1.33
CA ILE A 136 6.43 6.26 -0.45
C ILE A 136 5.92 7.69 -0.63
N LYS A 137 6.82 8.68 -0.72
CA LYS A 137 6.44 10.09 -0.91
C LYS A 137 5.76 10.30 -2.27
N GLU A 138 6.32 9.75 -3.34
CA GLU A 138 5.74 9.86 -4.68
C GLU A 138 4.34 9.23 -4.74
N GLN A 139 4.16 8.04 -4.13
CA GLN A 139 2.84 7.40 -4.09
C GLN A 139 1.87 8.13 -3.16
N TYR A 140 2.34 8.78 -2.09
CA TYR A 140 1.51 9.62 -1.24
C TYR A 140 0.93 10.81 -2.00
N GLU A 141 1.79 11.55 -2.74
CA GLU A 141 1.34 12.69 -3.56
C GLU A 141 0.42 12.22 -4.70
N ARG A 142 0.76 11.12 -5.40
CA ARG A 142 -0.11 10.53 -6.42
C ARG A 142 -1.48 10.16 -5.85
N CYS A 143 -1.51 9.53 -4.68
CA CYS A 143 -2.74 9.19 -3.99
C CYS A 143 -3.57 10.44 -3.65
N LYS A 144 -2.89 11.52 -3.25
CA LYS A 144 -3.53 12.79 -2.92
C LYS A 144 -4.18 13.43 -4.15
N ASP A 145 -3.48 13.45 -5.27
CA ASP A 145 -3.99 13.97 -6.53
C ASP A 145 -5.25 13.21 -6.97
N ILE A 146 -5.21 11.87 -6.94
CA ILE A 146 -6.36 11.02 -7.28
C ILE A 146 -7.55 11.30 -6.35
N LEU A 147 -7.33 11.37 -5.02
CA LEU A 147 -8.41 11.62 -4.07
C LEU A 147 -9.01 13.03 -4.19
N LEU A 148 -8.20 14.02 -4.58
CA LEU A 148 -8.68 15.38 -4.85
C LEU A 148 -9.49 15.44 -6.14
N GLU A 149 -9.06 14.76 -7.20
CA GLU A 149 -9.79 14.66 -8.47
C GLU A 149 -11.16 13.98 -8.27
N HIS A 150 -11.22 12.93 -7.45
CA HIS A 150 -12.43 12.17 -7.15
C HIS A 150 -13.09 12.55 -5.81
N LYS A 151 -12.93 13.81 -5.38
CA LYS A 151 -13.42 14.27 -4.06
C LYS A 151 -14.95 14.13 -3.92
N SER A 152 -15.71 14.36 -4.98
CA SER A 152 -17.16 14.19 -4.99
C SER A 152 -17.58 12.75 -4.72
N GLN A 153 -16.98 11.78 -5.42
CA GLN A 153 -17.23 10.35 -5.24
C GLN A 153 -16.80 9.89 -3.85
N LEU A 154 -15.67 10.41 -3.35
CA LEU A 154 -15.19 10.09 -2.00
C LEU A 154 -16.23 10.47 -0.93
N LEU A 155 -16.80 11.67 -1.02
CA LEU A 155 -17.83 12.13 -0.10
C LEU A 155 -19.13 11.32 -0.24
N LEU A 156 -19.58 11.06 -1.47
CA LEU A 156 -20.79 10.28 -1.74
C LEU A 156 -20.71 8.86 -1.18
N ILE A 157 -19.57 8.18 -1.39
CA ILE A 157 -19.33 6.85 -0.84
C ILE A 157 -19.26 6.90 0.69
N ALA A 158 -18.63 7.92 1.28
CA ALA A 158 -18.56 8.07 2.73
C ALA A 158 -19.95 8.29 3.35
N GLU A 159 -20.79 9.14 2.76
CA GLU A 159 -22.18 9.36 3.18
C GLU A 159 -23.01 8.07 3.08
N SER A 160 -22.86 7.33 1.97
CA SER A 160 -23.55 6.06 1.76
C SER A 160 -23.11 4.99 2.77
N LEU A 161 -21.83 4.97 3.16
CA LEU A 161 -21.33 4.09 4.22
C LEU A 161 -21.89 4.44 5.59
N LEU A 162 -22.20 5.71 5.87
CA LEU A 162 -22.85 6.09 7.13
C LEU A 162 -24.30 5.60 7.23
N THR A 163 -24.99 5.43 6.09
CA THR A 163 -26.37 4.92 6.06
C THR A 163 -26.46 3.40 5.99
N GLU A 164 -25.61 2.76 5.17
CA GLU A 164 -25.69 1.31 4.91
C GLU A 164 -24.67 0.48 5.70
N GLU A 165 -23.68 1.12 6.33
CA GLU A 165 -22.54 0.52 7.07
C GLU A 165 -21.61 -0.37 6.23
N THR A 166 -22.10 -0.95 5.14
CA THR A 166 -21.40 -1.84 4.22
C THR A 166 -21.89 -1.63 2.80
N LEU A 167 -20.96 -1.46 1.86
CA LEU A 167 -21.23 -1.39 0.42
C LEU A 167 -20.55 -2.56 -0.30
N VAL A 168 -21.23 -3.17 -1.26
CA VAL A 168 -20.67 -4.19 -2.17
C VAL A 168 -20.21 -3.57 -3.49
N ALA A 169 -19.41 -4.30 -4.27
CA ALA A 169 -18.83 -3.85 -5.53
C ALA A 169 -19.84 -3.16 -6.47
N GLU A 170 -21.02 -3.74 -6.67
CA GLU A 170 -22.06 -3.19 -7.56
C GLU A 170 -22.55 -1.83 -7.08
N GLN A 171 -22.74 -1.66 -5.76
CA GLN A 171 -23.15 -0.39 -5.17
C GLN A 171 -22.03 0.65 -5.30
N ILE A 172 -20.78 0.25 -5.01
CA ILE A 172 -19.62 1.13 -5.14
C ILE A 172 -19.46 1.59 -6.59
N GLN A 173 -19.60 0.70 -7.57
CA GLN A 173 -19.57 1.03 -8.99
C GLN A 173 -20.70 1.99 -9.39
N SER A 174 -21.90 1.85 -8.83
CA SER A 174 -23.01 2.76 -9.13
C SER A 174 -22.82 4.18 -8.58
N LEU A 175 -22.02 4.33 -7.52
CA LEU A 175 -21.72 5.61 -6.86
C LEU A 175 -20.45 6.28 -7.40
N PHE A 176 -19.66 5.57 -8.20
CA PHE A 176 -18.37 6.01 -8.71
C PHE A 176 -18.51 6.68 -10.09
#